data_AF-A0A944ABG0-F1
#
_entry.id   AF-A0A944ABG0-F1
#
_cell.length_a   1.000
_cell.length_b   1.000
_cell.length_c   1.000
_cell.angle_alpha   90.00
_cell.angle_beta   90.00
_cell.angle_gamma   90.00
#
_symmetry.space_group_name_H-M   'P 1'
#
loop_
_entity.id
_entity.type
_entity.pdbx_description
1 polymer ?
#
loop_
_entity_poly.entity_id
_entity_poly.type
_entity_poly.pdbx_seq_one_letter_code
_entity_poly.pdbx_strand_id
1 'polypeptide(L)'
;MSYKELIVWQKAMKLVELIYQHIRIFPSEERFRLCDQLSRAAISVPSNIAEGYGRGTPAEYARFLSVARGSLYELETQLEIAVRLGFIEDA
;
A
#
# COMPACT_ATOMS: atom_id res chain seq x y z
N MET A 1 -17.56 12.10 -12.14
CA MET A 1 -17.10 11.40 -10.94
C MET A 1 -15.64 11.03 -11.13
N SER A 2 -14.79 11.45 -10.21
CA SER A 2 -13.34 11.21 -10.21
C SER A 2 -13.01 10.05 -9.28
N TYR A 3 -12.00 9.24 -9.62
CA TYR A 3 -11.51 8.19 -8.71
C TYR A 3 -11.06 8.77 -7.35
N LYS A 4 -10.70 10.06 -7.29
CA LYS A 4 -10.33 10.75 -6.05
C LYS A 4 -11.49 10.92 -5.06
N GLU A 5 -12.73 10.79 -5.53
CA GLU A 5 -13.94 10.84 -4.70
C GLU A 5 -14.22 9.48 -4.01
N LEU A 6 -13.54 8.40 -4.44
CA LEU A 6 -13.69 7.09 -3.84
C LEU A 6 -13.06 7.07 -2.44
N ILE A 7 -13.87 6.76 -1.41
CA ILE A 7 -13.41 6.62 -0.03
C ILE A 7 -12.27 5.61 0.08
N VAL A 8 -12.35 4.49 -0.65
CA VAL A 8 -11.30 3.46 -0.66
C VAL A 8 -9.97 3.99 -1.20
N TRP A 9 -10.01 4.87 -2.21
CA TRP A 9 -8.80 5.51 -2.74
C TRP A 9 -8.22 6.51 -1.75
N GLN A 10 -9.06 7.33 -1.10
CA GLN A 10 -8.62 8.30 -0.08
C GLN A 10 -7.96 7.60 1.11
N LYS A 11 -8.55 6.49 1.58
CA LYS A 11 -7.94 5.65 2.64
C LYS A 11 -6.62 5.03 2.18
N ALA A 12 -6.54 4.55 0.95
CA ALA A 12 -5.31 4.01 0.39
C ALA A 12 -4.20 5.08 0.27
N MET A 13 -4.53 6.32 -0.09
CA MET A 13 -3.59 7.44 -0.05
C MET A 13 -3.11 7.73 1.37
N LYS A 14 -4.02 7.70 2.35
CA LYS A 14 -3.63 7.88 3.76
C LYS A 14 -2.71 6.77 4.25
N LEU A 15 -2.94 5.53 3.82
CA LEU A 15 -2.06 4.40 4.09
C LEU A 15 -0.65 4.65 3.55
N VAL A 16 -0.51 5.16 2.32
CA VAL A 16 0.82 5.52 1.76
C VAL A 16 1.53 6.54 2.66
N GLU A 17 0.85 7.61 3.07
CA GLU A 17 1.44 8.60 3.97
C GLU A 17 1.93 7.97 5.29
N LEU A 18 1.12 7.11 5.90
CA LEU A 18 1.46 6.43 7.15
C LEU A 18 2.68 5.52 6.98
N ILE A 19 2.75 4.73 5.92
CA ILE A 19 3.91 3.87 5.64
C ILE A 19 5.17 4.72 5.49
N TYR A 20 5.12 5.80 4.70
CA TYR A 20 6.27 6.68 4.52
C TYR A 20 6.71 7.40 5.81
N GLN A 21 5.80 7.62 6.75
CA GLN A 21 6.13 8.16 8.07
C GLN A 21 6.85 7.13 8.94
N HIS A 22 6.42 5.87 8.94
CA HIS A 22 6.98 4.81 9.78
C HIS A 22 8.30 4.25 9.24
N ILE A 23 8.47 4.08 7.93
CA ILE A 23 9.73 3.53 7.40
C ILE A 23 10.93 4.48 7.56
N ARG A 24 10.70 5.76 7.91
CA ARG A 24 11.77 6.73 8.17
C ARG A 24 12.52 6.47 9.47
N ILE A 25 11.93 5.71 10.41
CA ILE A 25 12.58 5.36 11.68
C ILE A 25 13.37 4.05 11.59
N PHE A 26 13.32 3.35 10.46
CA PHE A 26 14.02 2.08 10.27
C PHE A 26 15.54 2.31 10.15
N PRO A 27 16.37 1.29 10.47
CA PRO A 27 17.80 1.33 10.21
C PRO A 27 18.11 1.66 8.75
N SER A 28 19.19 2.42 8.52
CA SER A 28 19.56 2.91 7.19
C SER A 28 19.84 1.80 6.18
N GLU A 29 20.27 0.64 6.68
CA GLU A 29 20.57 -0.59 5.95
C GLU A 29 19.31 -1.22 5.32
N GLU A 30 18.12 -0.95 5.88
CA GLU A 30 16.84 -1.46 5.36
C GLU A 30 16.23 -0.57 4.28
N ARG A 31 16.84 0.59 4.00
CA ARG A 31 16.34 1.57 3.01
C ARG A 31 16.08 0.95 1.64
N PHE A 32 16.97 0.09 1.17
CA PHE A 32 16.86 -0.61 -0.13
C PHE A 32 16.37 -2.05 0.02
N ARG A 33 15.82 -2.40 1.18
CA ARG A 33 15.33 -3.74 1.51
C ARG A 33 13.85 -3.63 1.93
N LEU A 34 13.55 -3.74 3.21
CA LEU A 34 12.17 -3.75 3.69
C LEU A 34 11.45 -2.41 3.45
N CYS A 35 12.13 -1.27 3.59
CA CYS A 35 11.52 0.04 3.35
C CYS A 35 11.07 0.22 1.89
N ASP A 36 11.88 -0.25 0.94
CA ASP A 36 11.58 -0.20 -0.50
C ASP A 36 10.40 -1.12 -0.84
N GLN A 37 10.36 -2.32 -0.27
CA GLN A 37 9.24 -3.25 -0.43
C GLN A 37 7.92 -2.68 0.12
N LEU A 38 7.93 -2.19 1.38
CA LEU A 38 6.77 -1.56 2.02
C LEU A 38 6.28 -0.35 1.21
N SER A 39 7.19 0.49 0.71
CA SER A 39 6.85 1.66 -0.09
C SER A 39 6.15 1.27 -1.39
N ARG A 40 6.69 0.28 -2.12
CA ARG A 40 6.09 -0.19 -3.39
C ARG A 40 4.73 -0.82 -3.17
N ALA A 41 4.59 -1.69 -2.18
CA ALA A 41 3.32 -2.34 -1.86
C ALA A 41 2.25 -1.29 -1.50
N ALA A 42 2.59 -0.32 -0.65
CA ALA A 42 1.67 0.76 -0.26
C ALA A 42 1.25 1.62 -1.46
N ILE A 43 2.18 2.05 -2.32
CA ILE A 43 1.89 2.85 -3.52
C ILE A 43 1.03 2.07 -4.54
N SER A 44 1.23 0.75 -4.63
CA SER A 44 0.50 -0.10 -5.55
C SER A 44 -1.01 -0.13 -5.26
N VAL A 45 -1.43 -0.02 -3.99
CA VAL A 45 -2.85 -0.05 -3.60
C VAL A 45 -3.67 1.08 -4.24
N PRO A 46 -3.40 2.38 -4.00
CA PRO A 46 -4.15 3.46 -4.64
C PRO A 46 -3.92 3.53 -6.16
N SER A 47 -2.73 3.13 -6.64
CA SER A 47 -2.42 3.07 -8.07
C SER A 47 -3.37 2.13 -8.81
N ASN A 48 -3.54 0.90 -8.32
CA ASN A 48 -4.43 -0.08 -8.93
C ASN A 48 -5.91 0.31 -8.79
N ILE A 49 -6.32 0.95 -7.69
CA ILE A 49 -7.69 1.47 -7.55
C ILE A 49 -7.98 2.53 -8.63
N ALA A 50 -7.07 3.48 -8.82
CA ALA A 50 -7.22 4.54 -9.81
C ALA A 50 -7.18 3.99 -11.25
N GLU A 51 -6.24 3.09 -11.53
CA GLU A 51 -6.12 2.46 -12.84
C GLU A 51 -7.37 1.65 -13.19
N GLY A 52 -7.84 0.82 -12.25
CA GLY A 52 -9.06 0.03 -12.43
C GLY A 52 -10.29 0.89 -12.70
N TYR A 53 -10.44 2.00 -11.98
CA TYR A 53 -11.53 2.95 -12.21
C TYR A 53 -11.53 3.50 -13.65
N GLY A 54 -10.34 3.67 -14.24
CA GLY A 54 -10.17 4.17 -15.61
C GLY A 54 -10.45 3.15 -16.72
N ARG A 55 -10.66 1.86 -16.42
CA ARG A 55 -10.82 0.81 -17.45
C ARG A 55 -12.22 0.72 -18.06
N GLY A 56 -13.23 1.37 -17.46
CA GLY A 56 -14.55 1.55 -18.07
C GLY A 56 -15.50 0.36 -18.00
N THR A 57 -15.06 -0.82 -17.53
CA THR A 57 -15.94 -1.97 -17.28
C THR A 57 -15.89 -2.45 -15.81
N PRO A 58 -17.00 -2.93 -15.23
CA PRO A 58 -17.01 -3.48 -13.87
C PRO A 58 -16.07 -4.68 -13.70
N ALA A 59 -15.96 -5.54 -14.72
CA ALA A 59 -15.11 -6.72 -14.68
C ALA A 59 -13.61 -6.36 -14.60
N GLU A 60 -13.16 -5.41 -15.39
CA GLU A 60 -11.78 -4.93 -15.30
C GLU A 60 -11.54 -4.18 -13.99
N TYR A 61 -12.50 -3.37 -13.54
CA TYR A 61 -12.37 -2.69 -12.26
C TYR A 61 -12.19 -3.70 -11.12
N ALA A 62 -13.01 -4.75 -11.07
CA ALA A 62 -12.88 -5.83 -10.07
C ALA A 62 -11.53 -6.56 -10.14
N ARG A 63 -10.98 -6.76 -11.34
CA ARG A 63 -9.64 -7.34 -11.53
C ARG A 63 -8.56 -6.46 -10.88
N PHE A 64 -8.58 -5.16 -11.14
CA PHE A 64 -7.64 -4.21 -10.55
C PHE A 64 -7.81 -4.06 -9.04
N LEU A 65 -9.03 -4.10 -8.53
CA LEU A 65 -9.29 -4.14 -7.08
C LEU A 65 -8.71 -5.40 -6.43
N SER A 66 -8.75 -6.54 -7.15
CA SER A 66 -8.12 -7.78 -6.68
C SER A 66 -6.59 -7.65 -6.60
N VAL A 67 -5.96 -6.95 -7.55
CA VAL A 67 -4.53 -6.63 -7.52
C VAL A 67 -4.21 -5.69 -6.34
N ALA A 68 -4.99 -4.63 -6.15
CA ALA A 68 -4.83 -3.71 -5.02
C ALA A 68 -4.90 -4.43 -3.68
N ARG A 69 -5.84 -5.38 -3.54
CA ARG A 69 -5.94 -6.23 -2.34
C ARG A 69 -4.73 -7.17 -2.17
N GLY A 70 -4.19 -7.70 -3.26
CA GLY A 70 -2.96 -8.48 -3.22
C GLY A 70 -1.78 -7.66 -2.67
N SER A 71 -1.61 -6.42 -3.15
CA SER A 71 -0.58 -5.51 -2.62
C SER A 71 -0.82 -5.13 -1.15
N LEU A 72 -2.07 -5.07 -0.71
CA LEU A 72 -2.38 -4.84 0.71
C LEU A 72 -1.96 -6.02 1.60
N TYR A 73 -2.20 -7.27 1.18
CA TYR A 73 -1.75 -8.45 1.92
C TYR A 73 -0.22 -8.57 1.95
N GLU A 74 0.45 -8.21 0.87
CA GLU A 74 1.90 -8.13 0.82
C GLU A 74 2.42 -7.09 1.84
N LEU A 75 1.81 -5.89 1.85
CA LEU A 75 2.15 -4.83 2.80
C LEU A 75 1.96 -5.28 4.26
N GLU A 76 0.83 -5.91 4.58
CA GLU A 76 0.52 -6.45 5.91
C GLU A 76 1.56 -7.49 6.34
N THR A 77 1.94 -8.40 5.44
CA THR A 77 2.99 -9.39 5.69
C THR A 77 4.34 -8.74 5.98
N GLN A 78 4.69 -7.68 5.24
CA GLN A 78 5.95 -6.95 5.43
C GLN A 78 5.95 -6.13 6.73
N LEU A 79 4.80 -5.60 7.15
CA LEU A 79 4.64 -4.95 8.45
C LEU A 79 4.81 -5.94 9.60
N GLU A 80 4.23 -7.13 9.50
CA GLU A 80 4.46 -8.22 10.47
C GLU A 80 5.94 -8.58 10.58
N ILE A 81 6.66 -8.61 9.46
CA ILE A 81 8.13 -8.80 9.46
C ILE A 81 8.82 -7.64 10.19
N ALA A 82 8.42 -6.39 9.93
CA ALA A 82 9.00 -5.23 10.60
C ALA A 82 8.81 -5.26 12.12
N VAL A 83 7.64 -5.69 12.59
CA VAL A 83 7.35 -5.89 14.03
C VAL A 83 8.25 -6.97 14.62
N ARG A 84 8.37 -8.14 13.95
CA ARG A 84 9.23 -9.24 14.41
C ARG A 84 10.72 -8.88 14.45
N LEU A 85 11.16 -7.96 13.60
CA LEU A 85 12.52 -7.42 13.59
C LEU A 85 12.71 -6.25 14.58
N GLY A 86 11.65 -5.82 15.27
CA GLY A 86 11.69 -4.74 16.25
C GLY A 86 11.82 -3.35 15.64
N PHE A 87 11.41 -3.16 14.38
CA PHE A 87 11.47 -1.86 13.69
C PHE A 87 10.23 -0.99 13.93
N ILE A 88 9.10 -1.60 14.29
CA ILE A 88 7.85 -0.94 14.64
C ILE A 88 7.30 -1.65 15.89
N GLU A 89 6.72 -0.88 16.81
CA GLU A 89 5.98 -1.41 17.96
C GLU A 89 4.60 -1.91 17.52
N ASP A 90 4.16 -3.04 18.07
CA ASP A 90 2.78 -3.51 17.91
C ASP A 90 1.83 -2.56 18.66
N ALA A 91 0.64 -2.33 18.10
CA ALA A 91 -0.32 -1.34 18.59
C ALA A 91 -1.27 -1.90 19.65
#